data_AF-A0A2S7VF65-F1
#
_entry.id   AF-A0A2S7VF65-F1
#
_cell.length_a   1.000
_cell.length_b   1.000
_cell.length_c   1.000
_cell.angle_alpha   90.00
_cell.angle_beta   90.00
_cell.angle_gamma   90.00
#
_symmetry.space_group_name_H-M   'P 1'
#
loop_
_entity.id
_entity.type
_entity.pdbx_description
1 polymer ?
#
loop_
_entity_poly.entity_id
_entity_poly.type
_entity_poly.pdbx_seq_one_letter_code
_entity_poly.pdbx_strand_id
1 'polypeptide(L)'
;MTKIAMLSTGEEVLHGDIVDTNAAWMSAEFYQHGFALAKRSTVGDQMNALVEELLMLSFNYDVVIVNGGLGPTTDDMSAAAAAAASEQKLVMFPEWLKRMEEMFSGRGMPMPDSNLKQALLPASSEIVDNPVGTACGFKLKINDATFYFTPGVPSEFKRMVSFEIIPDLARTYPQVVASECSRLFTFGLSESGISDVLDQLKLPEGYELGYRSYLPFIEVKLFGPKSDLETRVKLLQMVYKLLESNVVSVDEPMLDHIGHIMAERKKTLSVSEVSTKGALSAWLQSNEQVEDCFGHSWVMAEPKESELEKNDPLAATFALAGATREKCGTELALVTGKLEGNTFSVALSSEAGEWGQVLEFYRQYKREDARTIIKTVAADMLRRHLDNKPMFGDYSSVKRVKDMFIPSAIIK
;
A
#
# COMPACT_ATOMS: atom_id res chain seq x y z
N MET A 1 -16.10 15.82 -16.83
CA MET A 1 -14.85 15.15 -16.38
C MET A 1 -14.67 13.94 -17.27
N THR A 2 -13.47 13.73 -17.83
CA THR A 2 -13.16 12.59 -18.70
C THR A 2 -13.40 11.30 -17.93
N LYS A 3 -14.26 10.42 -18.45
CA LYS A 3 -14.58 9.13 -17.84
C LYS A 3 -13.58 8.08 -18.32
N ILE A 4 -12.80 7.54 -17.40
CA ILE A 4 -11.76 6.56 -17.70
C ILE A 4 -12.13 5.22 -17.07
N ALA A 5 -12.02 4.14 -17.83
CA ALA A 5 -12.18 2.78 -17.34
C ALA A 5 -10.92 1.95 -17.57
N MET A 6 -10.80 0.87 -16.80
CA MET A 6 -9.83 -0.18 -17.04
C MET A 6 -10.53 -1.53 -17.16
N LEU A 7 -10.11 -2.32 -18.14
CA LEU A 7 -10.48 -3.71 -18.35
C LEU A 7 -9.25 -4.59 -18.16
N SER A 8 -9.25 -5.43 -17.13
CA SER A 8 -8.24 -6.48 -16.97
C SER A 8 -8.75 -7.76 -17.65
N THR A 9 -7.90 -8.44 -18.40
CA THR A 9 -8.22 -9.72 -19.04
C THR A 9 -7.34 -10.83 -18.50
N GLY A 10 -7.87 -12.05 -18.42
CA GLY A 10 -7.13 -13.23 -17.98
C GLY A 10 -7.96 -14.08 -17.03
N GLU A 11 -8.04 -15.39 -17.29
CA GLU A 11 -8.77 -16.30 -16.42
C GLU A 11 -8.16 -16.41 -15.02
N GLU A 12 -6.85 -16.31 -14.89
CA GLU A 12 -6.13 -16.31 -13.62
C GLU A 12 -6.50 -15.10 -12.75
N VAL A 13 -6.81 -13.97 -13.39
CA VAL A 13 -7.26 -12.75 -12.70
C VAL A 13 -8.73 -12.90 -12.31
N LEU A 14 -9.56 -13.42 -13.22
CA LEU A 14 -11.00 -13.60 -12.98
C LEU A 14 -11.29 -14.62 -11.86
N HIS A 15 -10.57 -15.75 -11.84
CA HIS A 15 -10.72 -16.78 -10.81
C HIS A 15 -10.05 -16.41 -9.47
N GLY A 16 -9.19 -15.40 -9.46
CA GLY A 16 -8.46 -14.95 -8.27
C GLY A 16 -7.22 -15.79 -7.95
N ASP A 17 -6.67 -16.51 -8.93
CA ASP A 17 -5.38 -17.20 -8.79
C ASP A 17 -4.24 -16.19 -8.58
N ILE A 18 -4.38 -15.01 -9.19
CA ILE A 18 -3.51 -13.86 -8.94
C ILE A 18 -4.33 -12.62 -8.57
N VAL A 19 -3.75 -11.77 -7.74
CA VAL A 19 -4.31 -10.45 -7.44
C VAL A 19 -3.97 -9.50 -8.59
N ASP A 20 -4.96 -8.77 -9.09
CA ASP A 20 -4.78 -7.72 -10.10
C ASP A 20 -4.05 -6.49 -9.53
N THR A 21 -2.73 -6.64 -9.39
CA THR A 21 -1.84 -5.59 -8.89
C THR A 21 -1.60 -4.49 -9.93
N ASN A 22 -1.74 -4.80 -11.23
CA ASN A 22 -1.61 -3.82 -12.31
C ASN A 22 -2.69 -2.78 -12.21
N ALA A 23 -3.95 -3.19 -12.07
CA ALA A 23 -5.05 -2.26 -11.99
C ALA A 23 -5.08 -1.47 -10.68
N ALA A 24 -4.64 -2.08 -9.56
CA ALA A 24 -4.44 -1.35 -8.31
C ALA A 24 -3.37 -0.25 -8.47
N TRP A 25 -2.23 -0.58 -9.07
CA TRP A 25 -1.15 0.37 -9.33
C TRP A 25 -1.58 1.48 -10.30
N MET A 26 -2.21 1.12 -11.43
CA MET A 26 -2.65 2.09 -12.43
C MET A 26 -3.68 3.05 -11.86
N SER A 27 -4.63 2.56 -11.04
CA SER A 27 -5.60 3.44 -10.37
C SER A 27 -4.92 4.52 -9.55
N ALA A 28 -3.87 4.15 -8.79
CA ALA A 28 -3.10 5.10 -7.98
C ALA A 28 -2.28 6.06 -8.85
N GLU A 29 -1.61 5.55 -9.88
CA GLU A 29 -0.80 6.35 -10.80
C GLU A 29 -1.67 7.36 -11.56
N PHE A 30 -2.74 6.90 -12.21
CA PHE A 30 -3.66 7.77 -12.95
C PHE A 30 -4.28 8.85 -12.05
N TYR A 31 -4.67 8.49 -10.83
CA TYR A 31 -5.21 9.44 -9.87
C TYR A 31 -4.21 10.58 -9.55
N GLN A 32 -2.92 10.28 -9.40
CA GLN A 32 -1.87 11.28 -9.16
C GLN A 32 -1.67 12.26 -10.34
N HIS A 33 -2.07 11.86 -11.55
CA HIS A 33 -2.04 12.71 -12.74
C HIS A 33 -3.40 13.33 -13.08
N GLY A 34 -4.41 13.19 -12.21
CA GLY A 34 -5.75 13.76 -12.39
C GLY A 34 -6.70 12.92 -13.25
N PHE A 35 -6.28 11.72 -13.66
CA PHE A 35 -7.00 10.80 -14.53
C PHE A 35 -7.75 9.70 -13.74
N ALA A 36 -8.43 10.08 -12.65
CA ALA A 36 -9.12 9.12 -11.78
C ALA A 36 -10.02 8.15 -12.56
N LEU A 37 -9.92 6.85 -12.23
CA LEU A 37 -10.75 5.82 -12.86
C LEU A 37 -12.19 5.88 -12.34
N ALA A 38 -13.14 5.80 -13.25
CA ALA A 38 -14.57 5.72 -12.96
C ALA A 38 -15.09 4.27 -12.91
N LYS A 39 -14.41 3.32 -13.56
CA LYS A 39 -14.77 1.90 -13.53
C LYS A 39 -13.53 1.02 -13.70
N ARG A 40 -13.57 -0.14 -13.05
CA ARG A 40 -12.74 -1.30 -13.37
C ARG A 40 -13.64 -2.49 -13.65
N SER A 41 -13.28 -3.31 -14.63
CA SER A 41 -13.88 -4.62 -14.87
C SER A 41 -12.80 -5.66 -15.17
N THR A 42 -13.14 -6.92 -14.94
CA THR A 42 -12.29 -8.07 -15.23
C THR A 42 -13.11 -9.08 -16.02
N VAL A 43 -12.55 -9.58 -17.13
CA VAL A 43 -13.20 -10.55 -18.00
C VAL A 43 -12.20 -11.67 -18.35
N GLY A 44 -12.69 -12.90 -18.45
CA GLY A 44 -11.88 -14.06 -18.85
C GLY A 44 -11.56 -14.06 -20.35
N ASP A 45 -10.81 -15.07 -20.80
CA ASP A 45 -10.28 -15.14 -22.17
C ASP A 45 -11.27 -15.78 -23.15
N GLN A 46 -12.51 -15.29 -23.12
CA GLN A 46 -13.58 -15.70 -24.03
C GLN A 46 -13.92 -14.58 -25.01
N MET A 47 -13.76 -14.84 -26.31
CA MET A 47 -13.95 -13.84 -27.37
C MET A 47 -15.24 -13.03 -27.23
N ASN A 48 -16.38 -13.71 -27.07
CA ASN A 48 -17.67 -13.04 -27.00
C ASN A 48 -17.79 -12.12 -25.78
N ALA A 49 -17.26 -12.56 -24.63
CA ALA A 49 -17.28 -11.78 -23.40
C ALA A 49 -16.36 -10.55 -23.50
N LEU A 50 -15.17 -10.71 -24.09
CA LEU A 50 -14.24 -9.61 -24.35
C LEU A 50 -14.88 -8.57 -25.27
N VAL A 51 -15.46 -9.00 -26.41
CA VAL A 51 -16.11 -8.09 -27.36
C VAL A 51 -17.30 -7.36 -26.72
N GLU A 52 -18.13 -8.07 -25.96
CA GLU A 52 -19.26 -7.47 -25.25
C GLU A 52 -18.82 -6.39 -24.26
N GLU A 53 -17.81 -6.67 -23.43
CA GLU A 53 -17.32 -5.69 -22.46
C GLU A 53 -16.60 -4.52 -23.15
N LEU A 54 -15.82 -4.75 -24.21
CA LEU A 54 -15.22 -3.67 -25.01
C LEU A 54 -16.29 -2.73 -25.58
N LEU A 55 -17.36 -3.28 -26.15
CA LEU A 55 -18.47 -2.48 -26.66
C LEU A 55 -19.18 -1.71 -25.54
N MET A 56 -19.51 -2.38 -24.43
CA MET A 56 -20.13 -1.73 -23.27
C MET A 56 -19.29 -0.57 -22.73
N LEU A 57 -17.98 -0.75 -22.62
CA LEU A 57 -17.07 0.32 -22.17
C LEU A 57 -17.00 1.45 -23.20
N SER A 58 -16.99 1.13 -24.50
CA SER A 58 -16.92 2.11 -25.57
C SER A 58 -18.11 3.09 -25.62
N PHE A 59 -19.29 2.66 -25.15
CA PHE A 59 -20.49 3.51 -25.11
C PHE A 59 -20.58 4.39 -23.86
N ASN A 60 -19.82 4.09 -22.80
CA ASN A 60 -20.00 4.69 -21.48
C ASN A 60 -18.79 5.48 -20.97
N TYR A 61 -17.63 5.32 -21.59
CA TYR A 61 -16.36 5.92 -21.16
C TYR A 61 -15.63 6.58 -22.33
N ASP A 62 -14.85 7.62 -22.04
CA ASP A 62 -14.09 8.36 -23.05
C ASP A 62 -12.74 7.68 -23.35
N VAL A 63 -12.16 7.04 -22.32
CA VAL A 63 -10.87 6.34 -22.39
C VAL A 63 -10.98 5.00 -21.70
N VAL A 64 -10.43 3.96 -22.32
CA VAL A 64 -10.39 2.59 -21.75
C VAL A 64 -8.99 2.02 -21.86
N ILE A 65 -8.43 1.56 -20.75
CA ILE A 65 -7.16 0.83 -20.74
C ILE A 65 -7.46 -0.66 -20.59
N VAL A 66 -7.06 -1.45 -21.58
CA VAL A 66 -7.17 -2.91 -21.57
C VAL A 66 -5.81 -3.50 -21.22
N ASN A 67 -5.75 -4.31 -20.18
CA ASN A 67 -4.52 -4.93 -19.70
C ASN A 67 -4.62 -6.46 -19.75
N GLY A 68 -3.73 -7.08 -20.54
CA GLY A 68 -3.70 -8.53 -20.75
C GLY A 68 -4.04 -8.96 -22.18
N GLY A 69 -3.78 -10.24 -22.48
CA GLY A 69 -4.20 -10.89 -23.73
C GLY A 69 -3.45 -10.45 -25.00
N LEU A 70 -2.20 -9.95 -24.89
CA LEU A 70 -1.33 -9.54 -26.01
C LEU A 70 -0.11 -10.45 -26.22
N GLY A 71 -0.02 -11.54 -25.46
CA GLY A 71 1.03 -12.53 -25.65
C GLY A 71 0.87 -13.34 -26.96
N PRO A 72 1.77 -14.32 -27.18
CA PRO A 72 1.77 -15.15 -28.37
C PRO A 72 0.85 -16.39 -28.27
N THR A 73 0.21 -16.65 -27.13
CA THR A 73 -0.54 -17.92 -26.91
C THR A 73 -1.96 -17.83 -27.47
N THR A 74 -2.69 -18.95 -27.48
CA THR A 74 -4.00 -19.04 -28.14
C THR A 74 -5.11 -18.30 -27.40
N ASP A 75 -4.99 -18.24 -26.08
CA ASP A 75 -5.81 -17.50 -25.11
C ASP A 75 -5.55 -15.98 -25.12
N ASP A 76 -4.46 -15.50 -25.74
CA ASP A 76 -4.23 -14.05 -25.91
C ASP A 76 -5.16 -13.44 -26.97
N MET A 77 -6.38 -13.08 -26.59
CA MET A 77 -7.42 -12.69 -27.56
C MET A 77 -7.65 -11.19 -27.70
N SER A 78 -6.94 -10.32 -26.95
CA SER A 78 -7.26 -8.89 -26.86
C SER A 78 -7.18 -8.14 -28.20
N ALA A 79 -6.15 -8.39 -29.02
CA ALA A 79 -6.05 -7.77 -30.35
C ALA A 79 -7.17 -8.21 -31.30
N ALA A 80 -7.52 -9.49 -31.26
CA ALA A 80 -8.59 -10.05 -32.07
C ALA A 80 -9.99 -9.58 -31.61
N ALA A 81 -10.20 -9.46 -30.30
CA ALA A 81 -11.41 -8.88 -29.71
C ALA A 81 -11.55 -7.40 -30.08
N ALA A 82 -10.46 -6.63 -30.04
CA ALA A 82 -10.43 -5.24 -30.48
C ALA A 82 -10.81 -5.10 -31.96
N ALA A 83 -10.28 -5.98 -32.83
CA ALA A 83 -10.62 -6.02 -34.25
C ALA A 83 -12.10 -6.33 -34.47
N ALA A 84 -12.65 -7.32 -33.76
CA ALA A 84 -14.06 -7.67 -33.83
C ALA A 84 -14.97 -6.52 -33.33
N ALA A 85 -14.64 -5.91 -32.19
CA ALA A 85 -15.42 -4.81 -31.61
C ALA A 85 -15.36 -3.52 -32.44
N SER A 86 -14.27 -3.29 -33.18
CA SER A 86 -14.12 -2.13 -34.08
C SER A 86 -14.54 -2.41 -35.52
N GLU A 87 -15.02 -3.63 -35.82
CA GLU A 87 -15.35 -4.10 -37.17
C GLU A 87 -14.18 -3.98 -38.18
N GLN A 88 -12.95 -4.19 -37.70
CA GLN A 88 -11.73 -4.10 -38.49
C GLN A 88 -11.10 -5.47 -38.75
N LYS A 89 -10.26 -5.54 -39.78
CA LYS A 89 -9.38 -6.69 -40.00
C LYS A 89 -8.10 -6.52 -39.19
N LEU A 90 -7.57 -7.63 -38.71
CA LEU A 90 -6.18 -7.71 -38.27
C LEU A 90 -5.26 -7.61 -39.48
N VAL A 91 -4.26 -6.75 -39.39
CA VAL A 91 -3.21 -6.60 -40.41
C VAL A 91 -1.84 -6.71 -39.73
N MET A 92 -0.85 -7.18 -40.47
CA MET A 92 0.52 -7.22 -39.99
C MET A 92 1.10 -5.80 -40.00
N PHE A 93 1.70 -5.39 -38.89
CA PHE A 93 2.43 -4.12 -38.75
C PHE A 93 3.93 -4.38 -38.99
N PRO A 94 4.47 -4.11 -40.20
CA PRO A 94 5.82 -4.54 -40.58
C PRO A 94 6.90 -3.88 -39.73
N GLU A 95 6.68 -2.65 -39.26
CA GLU A 95 7.60 -1.94 -38.38
C GLU A 95 7.77 -2.63 -37.02
N TRP A 96 6.70 -3.17 -36.45
CA TRP A 96 6.79 -3.92 -35.19
C TRP A 96 7.36 -5.31 -35.41
N LEU A 97 6.94 -5.98 -36.48
CA LEU A 97 7.50 -7.27 -36.88
C LEU A 97 9.03 -7.22 -36.97
N LYS A 98 9.56 -6.21 -37.68
CA LYS A 98 11.01 -6.01 -37.80
C LYS A 98 11.68 -5.80 -36.45
N ARG A 99 11.06 -5.04 -35.54
CA ARG A 99 11.60 -4.82 -34.19
C ARG A 99 11.63 -6.11 -33.37
N MET A 100 10.60 -6.94 -33.47
CA MET A 100 10.61 -8.26 -32.82
C MET A 100 11.73 -9.13 -33.38
N GLU A 101 11.90 -9.19 -34.70
CA GLU A 101 13.00 -9.92 -35.34
C GLU A 101 14.38 -9.45 -34.83
N GLU A 102 14.58 -8.13 -34.72
CA GLU A 102 15.80 -7.54 -34.14
C GLU A 102 16.00 -7.91 -32.66
N MET A 103 14.92 -7.95 -31.86
CA MET A 103 14.98 -8.34 -30.44
C MET A 103 15.37 -9.82 -30.27
N PHE A 104 14.82 -10.72 -31.09
CA PHE A 104 15.18 -12.13 -31.07
C PHE A 104 16.60 -12.36 -31.59
N SER A 105 16.96 -11.71 -32.70
CA SER A 105 18.31 -11.76 -33.27
C SER A 105 19.38 -11.25 -32.31
N GLY A 106 19.11 -10.14 -31.59
CA GLY A 106 20.01 -9.61 -30.58
C GLY A 106 20.23 -10.53 -29.37
N ARG A 107 19.33 -11.49 -29.15
CA ARG A 107 19.46 -12.56 -28.15
C ARG A 107 20.08 -13.84 -28.73
N GLY A 108 20.46 -13.85 -30.01
CA GLY A 108 20.98 -15.03 -30.70
C GLY A 108 19.93 -16.12 -30.93
N MET A 109 18.64 -15.77 -30.93
CA MET A 109 17.54 -16.72 -31.09
C MET A 109 16.75 -16.42 -32.38
N PRO A 110 16.28 -17.44 -33.10
CA PRO A 110 15.25 -17.22 -34.13
C PRO A 110 13.92 -16.85 -33.46
N MET A 111 13.14 -15.98 -34.09
CA MET A 111 11.80 -15.63 -33.62
C MET A 111 10.83 -16.80 -33.90
N PRO A 112 10.09 -17.30 -32.90
CA PRO A 112 9.05 -18.30 -33.11
C PRO A 112 7.87 -17.75 -33.92
N ASP A 113 7.24 -18.59 -34.75
CA ASP A 113 6.07 -18.19 -35.56
C ASP A 113 4.87 -17.73 -34.71
N SER A 114 4.73 -18.25 -33.48
CA SER A 114 3.67 -17.82 -32.56
C SER A 114 3.78 -16.34 -32.18
N ASN A 115 4.99 -15.76 -32.20
CA ASN A 115 5.20 -14.34 -31.91
C ASN A 115 4.71 -13.42 -33.04
N LEU A 116 4.51 -13.93 -34.27
CA LEU A 116 3.95 -13.13 -35.38
C LEU A 116 2.59 -12.51 -35.01
N LYS A 117 1.80 -13.20 -34.17
CA LYS A 117 0.52 -12.72 -33.65
C LYS A 117 0.65 -11.37 -32.93
N GLN A 118 1.79 -11.10 -32.30
CA GLN A 118 2.03 -9.86 -31.55
C GLN A 118 2.24 -8.62 -32.45
N ALA A 119 2.37 -8.81 -33.77
CA ALA A 119 2.36 -7.74 -34.77
C ALA A 119 1.08 -7.72 -35.63
N LEU A 120 0.10 -8.58 -35.34
CA LEU A 120 -1.23 -8.54 -35.98
C LEU A 120 -2.17 -7.67 -35.16
N LEU A 121 -2.41 -6.44 -35.60
CA LEU A 121 -3.24 -5.46 -34.90
C LEU A 121 -4.42 -4.99 -35.79
N PRO A 122 -5.50 -4.42 -35.22
CA PRO A 122 -6.54 -3.78 -36.02
C PRO A 122 -5.95 -2.71 -36.96
N ALA A 123 -6.48 -2.61 -38.19
CA ALA A 123 -5.88 -1.79 -39.25
C ALA A 123 -5.69 -0.30 -38.90
N SER A 124 -6.53 0.30 -38.05
CA SER A 124 -6.43 1.70 -37.65
C SER A 124 -5.61 1.92 -36.38
N SER A 125 -4.84 0.92 -35.94
CA SER A 125 -4.10 1.01 -34.69
C SER A 125 -2.89 1.93 -34.79
N GLU A 126 -2.67 2.73 -33.75
CA GLU A 126 -1.41 3.43 -33.48
C GLU A 126 -0.60 2.58 -32.50
N ILE A 127 0.66 2.28 -32.82
CA ILE A 127 1.53 1.50 -31.91
C ILE A 127 1.82 2.32 -30.65
N VAL A 128 1.70 1.68 -29.49
CA VAL A 128 2.18 2.19 -28.20
C VAL A 128 3.46 1.43 -27.86
N ASP A 129 4.56 2.15 -27.74
CA ASP A 129 5.88 1.51 -27.69
C ASP A 129 6.07 0.64 -26.44
N ASN A 130 6.69 -0.52 -26.62
CA ASN A 130 7.11 -1.38 -25.52
C ASN A 130 8.58 -1.78 -25.70
N PRO A 131 9.54 -1.02 -25.15
CA PRO A 131 10.96 -1.32 -25.30
C PRO A 131 11.45 -2.49 -24.44
N VAL A 132 10.61 -3.03 -23.54
CA VAL A 132 11.01 -4.03 -22.54
C VAL A 132 10.34 -5.40 -22.74
N GLY A 133 9.48 -5.55 -23.74
CA GLY A 133 8.79 -6.79 -24.08
C GLY A 133 8.53 -6.94 -25.59
N THR A 134 8.11 -8.13 -26.01
CA THR A 134 7.91 -8.43 -27.44
C THR A 134 6.53 -7.99 -27.97
N ALA A 135 5.52 -7.95 -27.10
CA ALA A 135 4.20 -7.41 -27.45
C ALA A 135 4.24 -5.89 -27.45
N CYS A 136 3.93 -5.23 -28.58
CA CYS A 136 3.61 -3.80 -28.50
C CYS A 136 2.27 -3.61 -27.78
N GLY A 137 2.08 -2.43 -27.22
CA GLY A 137 0.72 -1.94 -27.05
C GLY A 137 0.20 -1.33 -28.33
N PHE A 138 -1.08 -1.03 -28.32
CA PHE A 138 -1.67 -0.27 -29.40
C PHE A 138 -2.87 0.55 -28.92
N LYS A 139 -3.14 1.61 -29.67
CA LYS A 139 -4.21 2.56 -29.43
C LYS A 139 -5.13 2.60 -30.64
N LEU A 140 -6.43 2.57 -30.42
CA LEU A 140 -7.43 2.79 -31.46
C LEU A 140 -8.71 3.38 -30.89
N LYS A 141 -9.61 3.79 -31.77
CA LYS A 141 -10.98 4.14 -31.38
C LYS A 141 -11.92 2.96 -31.61
N ILE A 142 -12.77 2.71 -30.62
CA ILE A 142 -13.96 1.87 -30.76
C ILE A 142 -15.13 2.79 -30.43
N ASN A 143 -16.01 3.04 -31.40
CA ASN A 143 -16.96 4.16 -31.35
C ASN A 143 -16.24 5.49 -31.08
N ASP A 144 -16.69 6.27 -30.09
CA ASP A 144 -16.08 7.55 -29.71
C ASP A 144 -14.97 7.41 -28.65
N ALA A 145 -14.83 6.22 -28.05
CA ALA A 145 -13.91 5.96 -26.96
C ALA A 145 -12.50 5.60 -27.46
N THR A 146 -11.48 6.14 -26.79
CA THR A 146 -10.08 5.82 -27.08
C THR A 146 -9.65 4.63 -26.22
N PHE A 147 -9.24 3.54 -26.86
CA PHE A 147 -8.75 2.35 -26.20
C PHE A 147 -7.24 2.27 -26.30
N TYR A 148 -6.61 1.87 -25.20
CA TYR A 148 -5.19 1.47 -25.15
C TYR A 148 -5.13 0.02 -24.71
N PHE A 149 -4.47 -0.81 -25.50
CA PHE A 149 -4.23 -2.21 -25.21
C PHE A 149 -2.78 -2.39 -24.77
N THR A 150 -2.59 -3.09 -23.65
CA THR A 150 -1.28 -3.25 -23.01
C THR A 150 -1.03 -4.71 -22.59
N PRO A 151 0.23 -5.17 -22.58
CA PRO A 151 0.59 -6.50 -22.09
C PRO A 151 0.30 -6.65 -20.59
N GLY A 152 -0.01 -7.87 -20.14
CA GLY A 152 -0.29 -8.16 -18.72
C GLY A 152 0.95 -8.14 -17.81
N VAL A 153 2.16 -8.22 -18.38
CA VAL A 153 3.41 -8.26 -17.61
C VAL A 153 3.62 -6.93 -16.87
N PRO A 154 3.71 -6.92 -15.52
CA PRO A 154 3.70 -5.68 -14.74
C PRO A 154 4.80 -4.67 -15.11
N SER A 155 6.02 -5.12 -15.41
CA SER A 155 7.13 -4.23 -15.78
C SER A 155 6.91 -3.54 -17.13
N GLU A 156 6.31 -4.25 -18.10
CA GLU A 156 5.98 -3.72 -19.42
C GLU A 156 4.83 -2.72 -19.31
N PHE A 157 3.73 -3.13 -18.67
CA PHE A 157 2.55 -2.31 -18.45
C PHE A 157 2.87 -0.98 -17.76
N LYS A 158 3.57 -1.04 -16.62
CA LYS A 158 3.92 0.16 -15.85
C LYS A 158 4.75 1.15 -16.66
N ARG A 159 5.69 0.65 -17.46
CA ARG A 159 6.52 1.49 -18.32
C ARG A 159 5.68 2.17 -19.41
N MET A 160 4.82 1.42 -20.09
CA MET A 160 3.94 1.98 -21.12
C MET A 160 2.98 3.02 -20.55
N VAL A 161 2.38 2.74 -19.39
CA VAL A 161 1.49 3.68 -18.71
C VAL A 161 2.20 5.00 -18.41
N SER A 162 3.37 4.94 -17.75
CA SER A 162 4.06 6.15 -17.29
C SER A 162 4.69 6.96 -18.42
N PHE A 163 5.18 6.32 -19.47
CA PHE A 163 5.97 7.00 -20.51
C PHE A 163 5.24 7.23 -21.83
N GLU A 164 4.18 6.47 -22.14
CA GLU A 164 3.42 6.62 -23.38
C GLU A 164 1.98 7.10 -23.11
N ILE A 165 1.24 6.39 -22.27
CA ILE A 165 -0.21 6.60 -22.11
C ILE A 165 -0.52 7.88 -21.34
N ILE A 166 0.07 8.08 -20.16
CA ILE A 166 -0.17 9.30 -19.35
C ILE A 166 0.24 10.57 -20.11
N PRO A 167 1.43 10.64 -20.75
CA PRO A 167 1.79 11.80 -21.57
C PRO A 167 0.81 12.06 -22.72
N ASP A 168 0.32 11.02 -23.40
CA ASP A 168 -0.67 11.18 -24.47
C ASP A 168 -2.02 11.69 -23.96
N LEU A 169 -2.48 11.18 -22.80
CA LEU A 169 -3.68 11.66 -22.14
C LEU A 169 -3.54 13.11 -21.69
N ALA A 170 -2.39 13.51 -21.12
CA ALA A 170 -2.13 14.88 -20.72
C ALA A 170 -2.16 15.85 -21.91
N ARG A 171 -1.67 15.42 -23.08
CA ARG A 171 -1.75 16.20 -24.32
C ARG A 171 -3.19 16.29 -24.85
N THR A 172 -3.96 15.21 -24.73
CA THR A 172 -5.35 15.13 -25.25
C THR A 172 -6.35 15.85 -24.35
N TYR A 173 -6.10 15.88 -23.03
CA TYR A 173 -6.97 16.47 -22.01
C TYR A 173 -6.19 17.49 -21.15
N PRO A 174 -5.67 18.59 -21.72
CA PRO A 174 -4.82 19.55 -21.02
C PRO A 174 -5.52 20.29 -19.87
N GLN A 175 -6.86 20.26 -19.83
CA GLN A 175 -7.67 20.83 -18.75
C GLN A 175 -7.69 19.95 -17.48
N VAL A 176 -7.22 18.70 -17.56
CA VAL A 176 -7.17 17.80 -16.39
C VAL A 176 -6.04 18.27 -15.48
N VAL A 177 -6.42 18.72 -14.28
CA VAL A 177 -5.46 19.14 -13.25
C VAL A 177 -5.07 17.92 -12.44
N ALA A 178 -3.77 17.69 -12.31
CA ALA A 178 -3.25 16.66 -11.43
C ALA A 178 -3.71 16.91 -10.00
N SER A 179 -4.22 15.86 -9.36
CA SER A 179 -4.52 15.86 -7.93
C SER A 179 -3.34 15.29 -7.17
N GLU A 180 -3.13 15.78 -5.95
CA GLU A 180 -2.14 15.21 -5.07
C GLU A 180 -2.76 14.95 -3.70
N CYS A 181 -2.26 13.90 -3.05
CA CYS A 181 -2.84 13.30 -1.87
C CYS A 181 -1.87 13.40 -0.71
N SER A 182 -2.25 14.18 0.29
CA SER A 182 -1.60 14.15 1.60
C SER A 182 -2.27 13.10 2.49
N ARG A 183 -1.49 12.43 3.34
CA ARG A 183 -1.94 11.30 4.17
C ARG A 183 -1.62 11.55 5.63
N LEU A 184 -2.58 11.30 6.51
CA LEU A 184 -2.34 11.13 7.94
C LEU A 184 -2.58 9.67 8.27
N PHE A 185 -1.56 9.03 8.81
CA PHE A 185 -1.68 7.68 9.33
C PHE A 185 -2.11 7.77 10.79
N THR A 186 -3.25 7.16 11.13
CA THR A 186 -3.79 7.17 12.48
C THR A 186 -3.85 5.77 13.06
N PHE A 187 -3.64 5.66 14.37
CA PHE A 187 -3.79 4.42 15.12
C PHE A 187 -4.63 4.67 16.37
N GLY A 188 -5.58 3.79 16.64
CA GLY A 188 -6.42 3.86 17.84
C GLY A 188 -7.75 4.61 17.67
N LEU A 189 -8.13 4.97 16.44
CA LEU A 189 -9.44 5.53 16.12
C LEU A 189 -10.32 4.53 15.36
N SER A 190 -11.62 4.80 15.27
CA SER A 190 -12.52 4.13 14.31
C SER A 190 -12.82 5.07 13.15
N GLU A 191 -13.22 4.50 12.01
CA GLU A 191 -13.57 5.29 10.82
C GLU A 191 -14.73 6.25 11.11
N SER A 192 -15.77 5.77 11.82
CA SER A 192 -16.88 6.61 12.27
C SER A 192 -16.43 7.75 13.18
N GLY A 193 -15.53 7.48 14.13
CA GLY A 193 -15.02 8.50 15.04
C GLY A 193 -14.18 9.56 14.34
N ILE A 194 -13.45 9.19 13.29
CA ILE A 194 -12.73 10.14 12.43
C ILE A 194 -13.74 10.98 11.62
N SER A 195 -14.71 10.34 10.98
CA SER A 195 -15.72 11.04 10.16
C SER A 195 -16.49 12.07 10.99
N ASP A 196 -17.01 11.69 12.16
CA ASP A 196 -17.78 12.59 13.03
C ASP A 196 -16.99 13.85 13.44
N VAL A 197 -15.67 13.73 13.59
CA VAL A 197 -14.76 14.83 13.92
C VAL A 197 -14.48 15.69 12.69
N LEU A 198 -14.25 15.08 11.53
CA LEU A 198 -13.84 15.79 10.31
C LEU A 198 -14.99 16.33 9.46
N ASP A 199 -16.20 15.79 9.57
CA ASP A 199 -17.40 16.25 8.84
C ASP A 199 -17.79 17.70 9.19
N GLN A 200 -17.24 18.22 10.28
CA GLN A 200 -17.40 19.62 10.68
C GLN A 200 -16.53 20.58 9.84
N LEU A 201 -15.55 20.06 9.10
CA LEU A 201 -14.68 20.85 8.23
C LEU A 201 -15.36 21.14 6.90
N LYS A 202 -15.45 22.43 6.56
CA LYS A 202 -15.89 22.86 5.22
C LYS A 202 -14.70 22.83 4.28
N LEU A 203 -14.66 21.84 3.39
CA LEU A 203 -13.64 21.73 2.36
C LEU A 203 -13.94 22.72 1.20
N PRO A 204 -12.92 23.42 0.66
CA PRO A 204 -13.07 24.20 -0.56
C PRO A 204 -13.40 23.32 -1.77
N GLU A 205 -13.87 23.94 -2.85
CA GLU A 205 -14.09 23.23 -4.13
C GLU A 205 -12.80 22.59 -4.64
N GLY A 206 -12.88 21.35 -5.11
CA GLY A 206 -11.74 20.57 -5.58
C GLY A 206 -10.96 19.84 -4.48
N TYR A 207 -11.34 19.98 -3.21
CA TYR A 207 -10.78 19.21 -2.09
C TYR A 207 -11.75 18.12 -1.63
N GLU A 208 -11.19 16.96 -1.30
CA GLU A 208 -11.94 15.80 -0.84
C GLU A 208 -11.18 15.08 0.29
N LEU A 209 -11.92 14.59 1.28
CA LEU A 209 -11.40 13.68 2.29
C LEU A 209 -11.75 12.24 1.93
N GLY A 210 -10.76 11.36 1.98
CA GLY A 210 -10.94 9.93 1.83
C GLY A 210 -10.43 9.17 3.05
N TYR A 211 -11.04 8.03 3.33
CA TYR A 211 -10.65 7.15 4.43
C TYR A 211 -10.27 5.79 3.89
N ARG A 212 -9.17 5.22 4.39
CA ARG A 212 -8.80 3.84 4.11
C ARG A 212 -8.46 3.13 5.42
N SER A 213 -9.35 2.24 5.82
CA SER A 213 -9.20 1.39 6.98
C SER A 213 -8.45 0.10 6.62
N TYR A 214 -7.39 -0.22 7.35
CA TYR A 214 -6.71 -1.52 7.26
C TYR A 214 -6.03 -1.81 8.59
N LEU A 215 -6.09 -3.05 9.09
CA LEU A 215 -5.61 -3.30 10.44
C LEU A 215 -4.09 -3.01 10.58
N PRO A 216 -3.65 -2.20 11.57
CA PRO A 216 -4.43 -1.51 12.61
C PRO A 216 -4.63 -0.01 12.38
N PHE A 217 -4.27 0.51 11.20
CA PHE A 217 -4.29 1.92 10.89
C PHE A 217 -5.56 2.37 10.16
N ILE A 218 -5.84 3.66 10.26
CA ILE A 218 -6.74 4.34 9.33
C ILE A 218 -5.95 5.46 8.68
N GLU A 219 -5.84 5.40 7.36
CA GLU A 219 -5.31 6.49 6.53
C GLU A 219 -6.42 7.51 6.31
N VAL A 220 -6.18 8.75 6.73
CA VAL A 220 -6.98 9.92 6.33
C VAL A 220 -6.27 10.59 5.17
N LYS A 221 -6.95 10.72 4.04
CA LYS A 221 -6.41 11.27 2.79
C LYS A 221 -7.05 12.61 2.53
N LEU A 222 -6.22 13.63 2.32
CA LEU A 222 -6.65 14.91 1.80
C LEU A 222 -6.22 15.01 0.35
N PHE A 223 -7.20 15.00 -0.54
CA PHE A 223 -7.01 15.21 -1.96
C PHE A 223 -7.26 16.67 -2.30
N GLY A 224 -6.46 17.21 -3.20
CA GLY A 224 -6.65 18.56 -3.74
C GLY A 224 -5.79 18.83 -4.96
N PRO A 225 -5.99 19.98 -5.62
CA PRO A 225 -5.22 20.36 -6.80
C PRO A 225 -3.72 20.43 -6.50
N LYS A 226 -2.88 19.81 -7.33
CA LYS A 226 -1.42 19.81 -7.18
C LYS A 226 -0.82 21.22 -7.20
N SER A 227 -1.48 22.17 -7.88
CA SER A 227 -1.05 23.57 -7.95
C SER A 227 -1.35 24.39 -6.70
N ASP A 228 -2.21 23.91 -5.77
CA ASP A 228 -2.63 24.65 -4.58
C ASP A 228 -2.03 24.04 -3.29
N LEU A 229 -0.71 24.17 -3.17
CA LEU A 229 0.03 23.68 -2.01
C LEU A 229 -0.36 24.41 -0.73
N GLU A 230 -0.55 25.73 -0.78
CA GLU A 230 -0.79 26.57 0.40
C GLU A 230 -2.11 26.19 1.10
N THR A 231 -3.20 26.07 0.35
CA THR A 231 -4.50 25.66 0.90
C THR A 231 -4.45 24.24 1.42
N ARG A 232 -3.79 23.32 0.69
CA ARG A 232 -3.68 21.92 1.12
C ARG A 232 -2.92 21.78 2.44
N VAL A 233 -1.81 22.48 2.61
CA VAL A 233 -1.03 22.45 3.86
C VAL A 233 -1.87 23.00 5.02
N LYS A 234 -2.60 24.11 4.83
CA LYS A 234 -3.49 24.66 5.87
C LYS A 234 -4.58 23.67 6.28
N LEU A 235 -5.25 23.05 5.31
CA LEU A 235 -6.28 22.03 5.56
C LEU A 235 -5.70 20.80 6.27
N LEU A 236 -4.54 20.31 5.82
CA LEU A 236 -3.88 19.16 6.45
C LEU A 236 -3.51 19.46 7.90
N GLN A 237 -3.04 20.67 8.21
CA GLN A 237 -2.78 21.10 9.59
C GLN A 237 -4.05 21.14 10.45
N MET A 238 -5.18 21.58 9.88
CA MET A 238 -6.47 21.55 10.58
C MET A 238 -6.90 20.11 10.88
N VAL A 239 -6.81 19.21 9.90
CA VAL A 239 -7.12 17.78 10.08
C VAL A 239 -6.17 17.15 11.10
N TYR A 240 -4.87 17.42 11.01
CA TYR A 240 -3.86 16.94 11.96
C TYR A 240 -4.21 17.35 13.38
N LYS A 241 -4.53 18.63 13.60
CA LYS A 241 -4.84 19.15 14.94
C LYS A 241 -6.07 18.48 15.56
N LEU A 242 -7.05 18.09 14.76
CA LEU A 242 -8.24 17.38 15.23
C LEU A 242 -7.96 15.92 15.63
N LEU A 243 -6.91 15.32 15.08
CA LEU A 243 -6.59 13.89 15.26
C LEU A 243 -5.24 13.65 15.95
N GLU A 244 -4.56 14.72 16.41
CA GLU A 244 -3.14 14.74 16.79
C GLU A 244 -2.72 13.63 17.76
N SER A 245 -3.60 13.31 18.72
CA SER A 245 -3.36 12.29 19.75
C SER A 245 -3.13 10.90 19.16
N ASN A 246 -3.67 10.63 17.98
CA ASN A 246 -3.71 9.33 17.33
C ASN A 246 -2.99 9.33 15.97
N VAL A 247 -2.50 10.48 15.50
CA VAL A 247 -1.63 10.55 14.31
C VAL A 247 -0.26 9.96 14.65
N VAL A 248 0.08 8.87 13.97
CA VAL A 248 1.36 8.18 14.10
C VAL A 248 2.38 8.65 13.08
N SER A 249 1.95 9.14 11.91
CA SER A 249 2.84 9.68 10.87
C SER A 249 2.06 10.51 9.84
N VAL A 250 2.78 11.32 9.07
CA VAL A 250 2.27 12.18 7.98
C VAL A 250 3.00 11.83 6.69
N ASP A 251 2.25 11.63 5.61
CA ASP A 251 2.69 11.32 4.24
C ASP A 251 3.51 10.04 4.05
N GLU A 252 4.03 9.45 5.13
CA GLU A 252 4.75 8.18 5.14
C GLU A 252 4.21 7.22 6.21
N PRO A 253 4.35 5.89 6.03
CA PRO A 253 4.05 4.89 7.05
C PRO A 253 4.73 5.18 8.41
N MET A 254 4.08 4.76 9.50
CA MET A 254 4.60 4.88 10.87
C MET A 254 6.02 4.33 11.04
N LEU A 255 6.33 3.22 10.38
CA LEU A 255 7.64 2.57 10.52
C LEU A 255 8.76 3.43 9.91
N ASP A 256 8.48 4.10 8.79
CA ASP A 256 9.46 4.98 8.13
C ASP A 256 9.77 6.19 9.01
N HIS A 257 8.73 6.80 9.61
CA HIS A 257 8.89 7.88 10.59
C HIS A 257 9.72 7.46 11.81
N ILE A 258 9.50 6.23 12.34
CA ILE A 258 10.34 5.68 13.41
C ILE A 258 11.79 5.55 12.96
N GLY A 259 12.03 5.01 11.76
CA GLY A 259 13.37 4.87 11.17
C GLY A 259 14.10 6.19 11.07
N HIS A 260 13.42 7.22 10.54
CA HIS A 260 13.96 8.57 10.42
C HIS A 260 14.42 9.13 11.77
N ILE A 261 13.56 9.07 12.81
CA ILE A 261 13.90 9.63 14.13
C ILE A 261 14.98 8.80 14.84
N MET A 262 14.95 7.47 14.72
CA MET A 262 15.98 6.62 15.30
C MET A 262 17.35 6.91 14.70
N ALA A 263 17.43 7.04 13.37
CA ALA A 263 18.66 7.39 12.66
C ALA A 263 19.15 8.81 13.02
N GLU A 264 18.25 9.81 13.02
CA GLU A 264 18.57 11.19 13.38
C GLU A 264 19.14 11.29 14.80
N ARG A 265 18.53 10.58 15.75
CA ARG A 265 18.93 10.59 17.17
C ARG A 265 19.98 9.55 17.52
N LYS A 266 20.42 8.75 16.55
CA LYS A 266 21.38 7.64 16.70
C LYS A 266 21.01 6.67 17.82
N LYS A 267 19.71 6.38 17.96
CA LYS A 267 19.19 5.51 19.03
C LYS A 267 19.30 4.05 18.64
N THR A 268 19.82 3.23 19.55
CA THR A 268 19.84 1.76 19.37
C THR A 268 18.67 1.07 20.08
N LEU A 269 18.12 0.01 19.47
CA LEU A 269 16.94 -0.70 19.97
C LEU A 269 17.18 -2.21 20.02
N SER A 270 16.84 -2.84 21.15
CA SER A 270 16.67 -4.30 21.25
C SER A 270 15.21 -4.67 21.53
N VAL A 271 14.80 -5.87 21.13
CA VAL A 271 13.42 -6.32 21.26
C VAL A 271 13.35 -7.69 21.94
N SER A 272 12.36 -7.88 22.81
CA SER A 272 12.02 -9.20 23.34
C SER A 272 10.53 -9.47 23.28
N GLU A 273 10.14 -10.61 22.70
CA GLU A 273 8.75 -10.87 22.33
C GLU A 273 8.24 -12.18 22.90
N VAL A 274 7.12 -12.12 23.62
CA VAL A 274 6.36 -13.30 24.04
C VAL A 274 5.08 -13.43 23.21
N SER A 275 4.23 -12.41 23.16
CA SER A 275 2.90 -12.49 22.50
C SER A 275 2.96 -12.38 20.98
N THR A 276 3.89 -11.57 20.45
CA THR A 276 4.03 -11.29 19.01
C THR A 276 4.83 -12.35 18.26
N LYS A 277 5.60 -13.20 18.96
CA LYS A 277 6.32 -14.36 18.41
C LYS A 277 7.24 -14.02 17.22
N GLY A 278 7.97 -12.91 17.30
CA GLY A 278 8.89 -12.45 16.26
C GLY A 278 8.27 -11.46 15.27
N ALA A 279 6.94 -11.26 15.30
CA ALA A 279 6.25 -10.37 14.36
C ALA A 279 6.56 -8.88 14.60
N LEU A 280 6.96 -8.48 15.82
CA LEU A 280 7.40 -7.11 16.08
C LEU A 280 8.81 -6.90 15.54
N SER A 281 9.76 -7.80 15.83
CA SER A 281 11.14 -7.71 15.34
C SER A 281 11.20 -7.74 13.82
N ALA A 282 10.48 -8.68 13.19
CA ALA A 282 10.43 -8.79 11.73
C ALA A 282 9.80 -7.56 11.06
N TRP A 283 8.81 -6.94 11.70
CA TRP A 283 8.20 -5.72 11.18
C TRP A 283 9.10 -4.50 11.35
N LEU A 284 9.75 -4.32 12.51
CA LEU A 284 10.64 -3.20 12.72
C LEU A 284 11.86 -3.25 11.78
N GLN A 285 12.48 -4.42 11.62
CA GLN A 285 13.63 -4.62 10.74
C GLN A 285 13.29 -4.66 9.25
N SER A 286 12.01 -4.57 8.85
CA SER A 286 11.67 -4.46 7.42
C SER A 286 11.94 -3.06 6.85
N ASN A 287 12.32 -2.10 7.69
CA ASN A 287 12.81 -0.78 7.30
C ASN A 287 14.32 -0.70 7.56
N GLU A 288 15.09 -0.36 6.53
CA GLU A 288 16.56 -0.36 6.55
C GLU A 288 17.14 0.54 7.67
N GLN A 289 16.55 1.70 7.93
CA GLN A 289 17.05 2.63 8.95
C GLN A 289 16.83 2.12 10.37
N VAL A 290 15.72 1.42 10.61
CA VAL A 290 15.46 0.76 11.88
C VAL A 290 16.37 -0.46 12.05
N GLU A 291 16.60 -1.22 10.97
CA GLU A 291 17.51 -2.37 10.93
C GLU A 291 18.95 -1.96 11.29
N ASP A 292 19.45 -0.86 10.72
CA ASP A 292 20.78 -0.31 11.02
C ASP A 292 20.96 0.06 12.50
N CYS A 293 19.86 0.38 13.18
CA CYS A 293 19.83 0.74 14.60
C CYS A 293 19.53 -0.45 15.52
N PHE A 294 19.33 -1.65 14.97
CA PHE A 294 18.85 -2.81 15.71
C PHE A 294 20.00 -3.53 16.42
N GLY A 295 19.82 -3.78 17.72
CA GLY A 295 20.71 -4.59 18.54
C GLY A 295 20.33 -6.06 18.42
N HIS A 296 19.58 -6.57 19.41
CA HIS A 296 19.22 -7.99 19.48
C HIS A 296 17.70 -8.18 19.43
N SER A 297 17.27 -9.31 18.87
CA SER A 297 15.88 -9.78 18.87
C SER A 297 15.78 -11.10 19.65
N TRP A 298 14.98 -11.14 20.72
CA TRP A 298 14.71 -12.38 21.48
C TRP A 298 13.26 -12.80 21.33
N VAL A 299 13.03 -14.03 20.87
CA VAL A 299 11.69 -14.63 20.82
C VAL A 299 11.56 -15.63 21.95
N MET A 300 10.76 -15.26 22.94
CA MET A 300 10.63 -16.01 24.19
C MET A 300 9.49 -17.04 24.06
N ALA A 301 9.77 -18.26 24.53
CA ALA A 301 8.72 -19.24 24.76
C ALA A 301 7.80 -18.76 25.89
N GLU A 302 6.54 -19.18 25.86
CA GLU A 302 5.63 -18.96 27.00
C GLU A 302 6.04 -19.91 28.13
N PRO A 303 6.51 -19.41 29.29
CA PRO A 303 6.85 -20.29 30.39
C PRO A 303 5.56 -20.96 30.91
N LYS A 304 5.58 -22.29 31.00
CA LYS A 304 4.41 -23.08 31.44
C LYS A 304 4.02 -22.78 32.89
N GLU A 305 5.00 -22.37 33.72
CA GLU A 305 4.82 -22.03 35.12
C GLU A 305 5.73 -20.85 35.50
N SER A 306 5.19 -19.62 35.44
CA SER A 306 5.80 -18.43 36.04
C SER A 306 4.83 -17.84 37.05
N GLU A 307 5.16 -17.92 38.34
CA GLU A 307 4.33 -17.32 39.40
C GLU A 307 4.29 -15.80 39.27
N LEU A 308 5.40 -15.17 38.82
CA LEU A 308 5.47 -13.74 38.60
C LEU A 308 4.53 -13.30 37.47
N GLU A 309 4.50 -14.02 36.35
CA GLU A 309 3.58 -13.71 35.24
C GLU A 309 2.11 -13.92 35.62
N LYS A 310 1.82 -14.95 36.44
CA LYS A 310 0.46 -15.21 36.91
C LYS A 310 -0.03 -14.13 37.88
N ASN A 311 0.86 -13.59 38.72
CA ASN A 311 0.48 -12.65 39.78
C ASN A 311 0.57 -11.17 39.35
N ASP A 312 1.58 -10.80 38.57
CA ASP A 312 1.73 -9.44 38.02
C ASP A 312 2.39 -9.48 36.62
N PRO A 313 1.59 -9.62 35.55
CA PRO A 313 2.09 -9.63 34.17
C PRO A 313 2.96 -8.42 33.83
N LEU A 314 2.66 -7.26 34.42
CA LEU A 314 3.40 -6.03 34.17
C LEU A 314 4.81 -6.09 34.79
N ALA A 315 4.93 -6.61 36.02
CA ALA A 315 6.23 -6.78 36.68
C ALA A 315 7.15 -7.72 35.89
N ALA A 316 6.62 -8.84 35.37
CA ALA A 316 7.37 -9.74 34.50
C ALA A 316 7.83 -9.04 33.20
N THR A 317 6.99 -8.17 32.64
CA THR A 317 7.30 -7.42 31.42
C THR A 317 8.39 -6.37 31.66
N PHE A 318 8.38 -5.69 32.81
CA PHE A 318 9.46 -4.78 33.22
C PHE A 318 10.78 -5.50 33.44
N ALA A 319 10.76 -6.62 34.18
CA ALA A 319 11.95 -7.42 34.41
C ALA A 319 12.61 -7.85 33.08
N LEU A 320 11.79 -8.26 32.11
CA LEU A 320 12.27 -8.57 30.77
C LEU A 320 12.81 -7.32 30.05
N ALA A 321 12.12 -6.18 30.09
CA ALA A 321 12.56 -4.95 29.44
C ALA A 321 13.91 -4.45 29.96
N GLY A 322 14.09 -4.40 31.29
CA GLY A 322 15.36 -4.04 31.92
C GLY A 322 16.48 -5.02 31.56
N ALA A 323 16.21 -6.33 31.65
CA ALA A 323 17.18 -7.35 31.28
C ALA A 323 17.58 -7.27 29.80
N THR A 324 16.63 -7.08 28.88
CA THR A 324 16.90 -6.94 27.45
C THR A 324 17.78 -5.72 27.20
N ARG A 325 17.46 -4.55 27.76
CA ARG A 325 18.26 -3.34 27.57
C ARG A 325 19.67 -3.51 28.10
N GLU A 326 19.81 -4.01 29.33
CA GLU A 326 21.10 -4.20 29.99
C GLU A 326 21.99 -5.22 29.25
N LYS A 327 21.45 -6.41 28.96
CA LYS A 327 22.23 -7.50 28.36
C LYS A 327 22.56 -7.27 26.90
N CYS A 328 21.73 -6.53 26.16
CA CYS A 328 21.99 -6.22 24.76
C CYS A 328 22.81 -4.93 24.59
N GLY A 329 22.99 -4.13 25.65
CA GLY A 329 23.77 -2.90 25.62
C GLY A 329 23.16 -1.81 24.72
N THR A 330 21.85 -1.82 24.50
CA THR A 330 21.15 -0.82 23.67
C THR A 330 20.58 0.32 24.51
N GLU A 331 20.34 1.46 23.88
CA GLU A 331 19.74 2.62 24.56
C GLU A 331 18.27 2.38 24.90
N LEU A 332 17.57 1.65 24.03
CA LEU A 332 16.16 1.31 24.15
C LEU A 332 15.96 -0.20 24.14
N ALA A 333 14.97 -0.67 24.89
CA ALA A 333 14.42 -2.01 24.73
C ALA A 333 12.90 -1.97 24.67
N LEU A 334 12.32 -2.71 23.72
CA LEU A 334 10.87 -2.83 23.56
C LEU A 334 10.44 -4.27 23.77
N VAL A 335 9.44 -4.47 24.63
CA VAL A 335 9.04 -5.81 25.09
C VAL A 335 7.54 -6.03 24.97
N THR A 336 7.17 -7.23 24.50
CA THR A 336 5.78 -7.72 24.54
C THR A 336 5.68 -8.92 25.49
N GLY A 337 4.85 -8.77 26.53
CA GLY A 337 4.57 -9.83 27.49
C GLY A 337 3.62 -10.90 26.91
N LYS A 338 3.25 -11.86 27.75
CA LYS A 338 2.33 -12.95 27.39
C LYS A 338 0.93 -12.40 27.07
N LEU A 339 0.28 -13.00 26.08
CA LEU A 339 -1.15 -12.81 25.83
C LEU A 339 -1.91 -13.92 26.57
N GLU A 340 -2.66 -13.55 27.60
CA GLU A 340 -3.47 -14.47 28.41
C GLU A 340 -4.94 -14.07 28.36
N GLY A 341 -5.77 -14.93 27.75
CA GLY A 341 -7.12 -14.55 27.37
C GLY A 341 -7.09 -13.37 26.37
N ASN A 342 -7.68 -12.24 26.77
CA ASN A 342 -7.66 -10.99 26.00
C ASN A 342 -6.66 -9.97 26.51
N THR A 343 -5.87 -10.32 27.53
CA THR A 343 -5.00 -9.38 28.23
C THR A 343 -3.54 -9.61 27.86
N PHE A 344 -2.83 -8.53 27.57
CA PHE A 344 -1.40 -8.56 27.30
C PHE A 344 -0.73 -7.34 27.91
N SER A 345 0.60 -7.40 28.01
CA SER A 345 1.41 -6.30 28.50
C SER A 345 2.48 -5.91 27.48
N VAL A 346 2.86 -4.64 27.50
CA VAL A 346 3.97 -4.10 26.71
C VAL A 346 4.79 -3.16 27.59
N ALA A 347 6.09 -3.11 27.37
CA ALA A 347 6.98 -2.20 28.07
C ALA A 347 8.08 -1.65 27.17
N LEU A 348 8.53 -0.44 27.48
CA LEU A 348 9.69 0.21 26.89
C LEU A 348 10.65 0.59 28.01
N SER A 349 11.91 0.16 27.89
CA SER A 349 13.00 0.53 28.78
C SER A 349 13.94 1.50 28.09
N SER A 350 14.38 2.54 28.81
CA SER A 350 15.30 3.57 28.33
C SER A 350 16.20 4.06 29.47
N GLU A 351 17.15 4.95 29.17
CA GLU A 351 17.94 5.64 30.20
C GLU A 351 17.12 6.48 31.19
N ALA A 352 15.98 7.02 30.74
CA ALA A 352 15.11 7.84 31.59
C ALA A 352 14.28 7.00 32.58
N GLY A 353 14.16 5.70 32.32
CA GLY A 353 13.31 4.78 33.07
C GLY A 353 12.52 3.86 32.16
N GLU A 354 11.54 3.19 32.75
CA GLU A 354 10.73 2.17 32.10
C GLU A 354 9.26 2.54 32.14
N TRP A 355 8.59 2.41 31.00
CA TRP A 355 7.15 2.56 30.88
C TRP A 355 6.55 1.21 30.53
N GLY A 356 5.45 0.88 31.16
CA GLY A 356 4.75 -0.36 30.87
C GLY A 356 3.25 -0.20 31.07
N GLN A 357 2.50 -0.97 30.29
CA GLN A 357 1.04 -1.00 30.38
C GLN A 357 0.51 -2.41 30.15
N VAL A 358 -0.63 -2.68 30.79
CA VAL A 358 -1.46 -3.86 30.59
C VAL A 358 -2.72 -3.42 29.86
N LEU A 359 -3.02 -4.12 28.76
CA LEU A 359 -4.11 -3.81 27.85
C LEU A 359 -4.98 -5.05 27.68
N GLU A 360 -6.28 -4.82 27.54
CA GLU A 360 -7.28 -5.86 27.31
C GLU A 360 -8.02 -5.57 26.00
N PHE A 361 -8.13 -6.55 25.10
CA PHE A 361 -8.93 -6.41 23.90
C PHE A 361 -10.43 -6.31 24.22
N TYR A 362 -11.14 -5.36 23.58
CA TYR A 362 -12.60 -5.27 23.68
C TYR A 362 -13.34 -6.46 23.06
N ARG A 363 -12.67 -7.22 22.18
CA ARG A 363 -13.21 -8.39 21.49
C ARG A 363 -12.15 -9.47 21.31
N GLN A 364 -12.59 -10.69 21.02
CA GLN A 364 -11.70 -11.79 20.61
C GLN A 364 -11.20 -11.55 19.19
N TYR A 365 -9.88 -11.51 19.01
CA TYR A 365 -9.23 -11.36 17.71
C TYR A 365 -8.68 -12.70 17.22
N LYS A 366 -8.57 -12.86 15.89
CA LYS A 366 -7.72 -13.92 15.33
C LYS A 366 -6.28 -13.69 15.78
N ARG A 367 -5.51 -14.77 15.88
CA ARG A 367 -4.14 -14.71 16.41
C ARG A 367 -3.25 -13.71 15.66
N GLU A 368 -3.36 -13.65 14.33
CA GLU A 368 -2.59 -12.72 13.50
C GLU A 368 -3.00 -11.26 13.73
N ASP A 369 -4.31 -10.99 13.79
CA ASP A 369 -4.83 -9.64 14.08
C ASP A 369 -4.41 -9.15 15.47
N ALA A 370 -4.49 -10.03 16.48
CA ALA A 370 -4.04 -9.74 17.84
C ALA A 370 -2.55 -9.36 17.86
N ARG A 371 -1.69 -10.15 17.19
CA ARG A 371 -0.26 -9.84 17.06
C ARG A 371 -0.02 -8.51 16.38
N THR A 372 -0.79 -8.21 15.32
CA THR A 372 -0.72 -6.93 14.59
C THR A 372 -1.04 -5.74 15.49
N ILE A 373 -2.06 -5.85 16.35
CA ILE A 373 -2.39 -4.79 17.29
C ILE A 373 -1.29 -4.67 18.36
N ILE A 374 -0.87 -5.77 19.00
CA ILE A 374 0.13 -5.75 20.08
C ILE A 374 1.45 -5.13 19.60
N LYS A 375 1.96 -5.56 18.44
CA LYS A 375 3.23 -5.02 17.90
C LYS A 375 3.10 -3.52 17.59
N THR A 376 1.93 -3.07 17.14
CA THR A 376 1.71 -1.67 16.80
C THR A 376 1.59 -0.79 18.04
N VAL A 377 0.93 -1.28 19.10
CA VAL A 377 0.95 -0.61 20.42
C VAL A 377 2.38 -0.46 20.93
N ALA A 378 3.18 -1.53 20.86
CA ALA A 378 4.57 -1.50 21.30
C ALA A 378 5.38 -0.47 20.48
N ALA A 379 5.24 -0.48 19.15
CA ALA A 379 5.90 0.50 18.29
C ALA A 379 5.40 1.93 18.52
N ASP A 380 4.13 2.16 18.89
CA ASP A 380 3.64 3.50 19.20
C ASP A 380 4.20 4.02 20.52
N MET A 381 4.45 3.15 21.51
CA MET A 381 5.20 3.55 22.71
C MET A 381 6.62 4.01 22.35
N LEU A 382 7.32 3.26 21.48
CA LEU A 382 8.63 3.65 20.96
C LEU A 382 8.57 5.00 20.25
N ARG A 383 7.65 5.14 19.28
CA ARG A 383 7.44 6.39 18.55
C ARG A 383 7.14 7.56 19.48
N ARG A 384 6.25 7.40 20.46
CA ARG A 384 5.90 8.46 21.43
C ARG A 384 7.09 8.86 22.28
N HIS A 385 7.91 7.91 22.71
CA HIS A 385 9.16 8.19 23.41
C HIS A 385 10.11 9.01 22.52
N LEU A 386 10.28 8.61 21.26
CA LEU A 386 11.10 9.32 20.28
C LEU A 386 10.54 10.72 19.98
N ASP A 387 9.24 10.89 19.80
CA ASP A 387 8.60 12.19 19.52
C ASP A 387 8.47 13.11 20.75
N ASN A 388 8.86 12.65 21.95
CA ASN A 388 8.57 13.32 23.22
C ASN A 388 7.07 13.60 23.43
N LYS A 389 6.20 12.68 22.98
CA LYS A 389 4.75 12.72 23.20
C LYS A 389 4.37 12.02 24.52
N PRO A 390 3.17 12.26 25.07
CA PRO A 390 2.64 11.45 26.16
C PRO A 390 2.70 9.96 25.82
N MET A 391 3.34 9.17 26.70
CA MET A 391 3.74 7.78 26.44
C MET A 391 2.58 6.85 26.09
N PHE A 392 1.46 6.99 26.79
CA PHE A 392 0.34 6.06 26.63
C PHE A 392 -0.74 6.70 25.74
N GLY A 393 -0.89 6.16 24.53
CA GLY A 393 -1.97 6.49 23.60
C GLY A 393 -3.25 5.74 23.91
N ASP A 394 -4.39 6.32 23.54
CA ASP A 394 -5.69 5.67 23.65
C ASP A 394 -6.05 4.98 22.33
N TYR A 395 -6.56 3.75 22.43
CA TYR A 395 -6.79 2.88 21.28
C TYR A 395 -8.21 2.31 21.28
N SER A 396 -8.94 2.47 20.18
CA SER A 396 -10.30 1.94 19.99
C SER A 396 -10.39 0.40 20.07
N SER A 397 -9.27 -0.31 19.91
CA SER A 397 -9.20 -1.78 19.88
C SER A 397 -8.94 -2.43 21.25
N VAL A 398 -8.44 -1.66 22.22
CA VAL A 398 -8.02 -2.17 23.53
C VAL A 398 -8.34 -1.18 24.65
N LYS A 399 -8.60 -1.70 25.84
CA LYS A 399 -8.75 -0.94 27.08
C LYS A 399 -7.47 -1.03 27.90
N ARG A 400 -6.96 0.10 28.41
CA ARG A 400 -5.87 0.10 29.39
C ARG A 400 -6.40 -0.34 30.76
N VAL A 401 -5.78 -1.36 31.34
CA VAL A 401 -6.13 -1.93 32.64
C VAL A 401 -5.21 -1.41 33.74
N LYS A 402 -3.91 -1.29 33.43
CA LYS A 402 -2.86 -0.84 34.35
C LYS A 402 -1.78 -0.16 33.52
N ASP A 403 -1.17 0.88 34.07
CA ASP A 403 0.06 1.45 33.54
C ASP A 403 0.97 1.94 34.66
N MET A 404 2.24 2.09 34.32
CA MET A 404 3.28 2.46 35.27
C MET A 404 4.47 3.09 34.55
N PHE A 405 5.07 4.08 35.20
CA PHE A 405 6.39 4.60 34.88
C PHE A 405 7.31 4.39 36.08
N ILE A 406 8.47 3.78 35.85
CA ILE A 406 9.52 3.56 36.85
C ILE A 406 10.73 4.42 36.44
N PRO A 407 11.01 5.53 37.14
CA PRO A 407 12.18 6.37 36.85
C PRO A 407 13.48 5.60 37.05
N SER A 408 14.49 5.86 36.21
CA SER A 408 15.80 5.18 36.31
C SER A 408 16.52 5.34 37.66
N ALA A 409 16.18 6.38 38.43
CA ALA A 409 16.68 6.58 39.79
C ALA A 409 16.26 5.46 40.78
N ILE A 410 15.18 4.73 40.49
CA ILE A 410 14.61 3.68 41.36
C ILE A 410 15.03 2.27 40.93
N ILE A 411 15.55 2.13 39.70
CA ILE A 411 15.89 0.82 39.08
C ILE A 411 17.30 0.32 39.48
N LYS A 412 18.11 1.17 40.13
CA LYS A 412 19.50 0.88 40.49
C LYS A 412 19.67 -0.12 41.63
#